data_AF-X1B6P2-F1
#
_entry.id   AF-X1B6P2-F1
#
_cell.length_a   1.000
_cell.length_b   1.000
_cell.length_c   1.000
_cell.angle_alpha   90.00
_cell.angle_beta   90.00
_cell.angle_gamma   90.00
#
_symmetry.space_group_name_H-M   'P 1'
#
loop_
_entity.id
_entity.type
_entity.pdbx_description
1 polymer ?
#
loop_
_entity_poly.entity_id
_entity_poly.type
_entity_poly.pdbx_seq_one_letter_code
_entity_poly.pdbx_strand_id
1 'polypeptide(L)'
;AMLEIMLDAGINYIDTAESYGNGRDEIAIGEVIKKRNRKSIFITSKLSLRKKIHKGQPNSPNPKMPGKVTNRLYRLHDDSRLSKC
;
A
#
# COMPACT_ATOMS: atom_id res chain seq x y z
N ALA A 1 -6.46 -11.64 10.88
CA ALA A 1 -5.73 -12.67 11.66
C ALA A 1 -4.32 -12.23 12.02
N MET A 2 -3.25 -12.54 11.27
CA MET A 2 -1.87 -12.25 11.72
C MET A 2 -1.58 -10.75 11.92
N LEU A 3 -1.95 -9.90 10.96
CA LEU A 3 -1.76 -8.45 11.09
C LEU A 3 -2.50 -7.86 12.29
N GLU A 4 -3.70 -8.36 12.60
CA GLU A 4 -4.46 -7.92 13.78
C GLU A 4 -3.75 -8.31 15.08
N ILE A 5 -3.29 -9.56 15.18
CA ILE A 5 -2.54 -10.04 16.35
C ILE A 5 -1.27 -9.21 16.57
N MET A 6 -0.55 -8.86 15.51
CA MET A 6 0.63 -8.00 15.59
C MET A 6 0.31 -6.60 16.13
N LEU A 7 -0.76 -5.99 15.62
CA LEU A 7 -1.22 -4.69 16.09
C LEU A 7 -1.74 -4.76 17.54
N ASP A 8 -2.37 -5.86 17.93
CA ASP A 8 -2.82 -6.10 19.32
C ASP A 8 -1.65 -6.32 20.26
N ALA A 9 -0.55 -6.90 19.78
CA ALA A 9 0.71 -7.01 20.51
C ALA A 9 1.47 -5.67 20.65
N GLY A 10 0.92 -4.57 20.12
CA GLY A 10 1.48 -3.22 20.26
C GLY A 10 2.44 -2.81 19.13
N ILE A 11 2.60 -3.63 18.09
CA ILE A 11 3.36 -3.22 16.89
C ILE A 11 2.59 -2.07 16.23
N ASN A 12 3.29 -0.97 15.94
CA ASN A 12 2.68 0.24 15.39
C ASN A 12 3.36 0.74 14.11
N TYR A 13 4.39 0.05 13.62
CA TYR A 13 5.10 0.41 12.40
C TYR A 13 4.88 -0.66 11.33
N ILE A 14 4.30 -0.27 10.19
CA ILE A 14 4.00 -1.16 9.06
C ILE A 14 4.73 -0.66 7.83
N ASP A 15 5.59 -1.49 7.27
CA ASP A 15 6.24 -1.23 5.99
C ASP A 15 5.62 -2.08 4.87
N THR A 16 5.30 -1.45 3.74
CA THR A 16 4.74 -2.12 2.57
C THR A 16 5.25 -1.49 1.26
N ALA A 17 4.85 -2.07 0.14
CA ALA A 17 5.17 -1.58 -1.20
C ALA A 17 4.07 -1.98 -2.19
N GLU A 18 3.91 -1.20 -3.26
CA GLU A 18 3.00 -1.53 -4.37
C GLU A 18 3.30 -2.93 -4.96
N SER A 19 4.58 -3.31 -5.02
CA SER A 19 5.01 -4.60 -5.56
C SER A 19 4.64 -5.78 -4.67
N TYR A 20 4.40 -5.55 -3.37
CA TYR A 20 4.07 -6.61 -2.42
C TYR A 20 2.66 -7.13 -2.68
N GLY A 21 2.55 -8.44 -2.92
CA GLY A 21 1.28 -9.07 -3.25
C GLY A 21 0.58 -8.46 -4.47
N ASN A 22 1.30 -7.73 -5.34
CA ASN A 22 0.74 -6.95 -6.45
C ASN A 22 -0.36 -5.97 -5.97
N GLY A 23 -0.09 -5.23 -4.88
CA GLY A 23 -0.99 -4.24 -4.28
C GLY A 23 -2.07 -4.81 -3.37
N ARG A 24 -2.17 -6.15 -3.23
CA ARG A 24 -3.15 -6.78 -2.33
C ARG A 24 -2.83 -6.54 -0.86
N ASP A 25 -1.56 -6.42 -0.52
CA ASP A 25 -1.12 -6.25 0.85
C ASP A 25 -1.54 -4.88 1.39
N GLU A 26 -1.43 -3.83 0.57
CA GLU A 26 -1.94 -2.49 0.91
C GLU A 26 -3.46 -2.48 1.14
N ILE A 27 -4.21 -3.27 0.38
CA ILE A 27 -5.67 -3.40 0.55
C ILE A 27 -5.98 -4.10 1.88
N ALA A 28 -5.30 -5.20 2.17
CA ALA A 28 -5.50 -5.94 3.41
C ALA A 28 -5.15 -5.10 4.65
N ILE A 29 -4.02 -4.37 4.61
CA ILE A 29 -3.65 -3.41 5.65
C ILE A 29 -4.73 -2.35 5.81
N GLY A 30 -5.19 -1.76 4.70
CA GLY A 30 -6.26 -0.77 4.67
C GLY A 30 -7.54 -1.23 5.36
N GLU A 31 -7.98 -2.47 5.13
CA GLU A 31 -9.19 -3.00 5.77
C GLU A 31 -9.02 -3.24 7.27
N VAL A 32 -7.84 -3.67 7.72
CA VAL A 32 -7.56 -3.91 9.14
C VAL A 32 -7.46 -2.60 9.91
N ILE A 33 -6.77 -1.58 9.37
CA ILE A 33 -6.54 -0.32 10.10
C ILE A 33 -7.79 0.55 10.20
N LYS A 34 -8.80 0.39 9.31
CA LYS A 34 -10.08 1.12 9.39
C LYS A 34 -10.80 0.92 10.73
N LYS A 35 -10.58 -0.22 11.38
CA LYS A 35 -11.20 -0.57 12.66
C LYS A 35 -10.39 -0.09 13.87
N ARG A 36 -9.31 0.68 13.65
CA ARG A 36 -8.34 1.08 14.68
C ARG A 36 -8.09 2.57 14.64
N ASN A 37 -7.48 3.10 15.70
CA ASN A 37 -7.05 4.49 15.72
C ASN A 37 -5.94 4.71 14.67
N ARG A 38 -6.21 5.50 13.63
CA ARG A 38 -5.24 5.77 12.57
C ARG A 38 -3.97 6.45 13.08
N LYS A 39 -4.08 7.33 14.10
CA LYS A 39 -2.95 8.10 14.63
C LYS A 39 -1.95 7.26 15.43
N SER A 40 -2.37 6.08 15.90
CA SER A 40 -1.50 5.19 16.67
C SER A 40 -0.67 4.25 15.78
N ILE A 41 -0.77 4.37 14.44
CA ILE A 41 -0.10 3.47 13.49
C ILE A 41 0.69 4.31 12.49
N PHE A 42 1.98 4.03 12.36
CA PHE A 42 2.84 4.59 11.33
C PHE A 42 2.96 3.58 10.18
N ILE A 43 2.76 4.06 8.95
CA ILE A 43 2.75 3.19 7.77
C ILE A 43 3.67 3.83 6.71
N THR A 44 4.48 3.01 6.05
CA THR A 44 5.34 3.41 4.93
C THR A 44 5.01 2.57 3.71
N SER A 45 4.91 3.20 2.54
CA SER A 45 4.74 2.49 1.26
C SER A 45 5.79 2.94 0.26
N LYS A 46 6.29 1.98 -0.52
CA LYS A 46 7.27 2.19 -1.59
C LYS A 46 6.58 2.06 -2.95
N LEU A 47 6.78 3.05 -3.80
CA LEU A 47 6.34 3.04 -5.19
C LEU A 47 7.50 2.65 -6.11
N SER A 48 7.23 1.71 -7.01
CA SER A 48 8.20 1.35 -8.04
C SER A 48 7.94 2.19 -9.29
N LEU A 49 8.77 3.22 -9.51
CA LEU A 49 8.70 4.01 -10.73
C LEU A 49 9.17 3.16 -11.92
N ARG A 50 8.20 2.58 -12.63
CA ARG A 50 8.51 1.85 -13.86
C ARG A 50 8.92 2.85 -14.93
N LYS A 51 10.19 2.81 -15.34
CA LYS A 51 10.68 3.57 -16.50
C LYS A 51 9.84 3.16 -17.71
N LYS A 52 9.21 4.12 -18.41
CA LYS A 52 8.55 3.81 -19.68
C LYS A 52 9.63 3.31 -20.62
N ILE A 53 9.56 2.03 -20.94
CA ILE A 53 10.45 1.43 -21.94
C ILE A 53 10.02 2.03 -23.28
N HIS A 54 10.89 2.80 -23.93
CA HIS A 54 10.73 3.13 -25.34
C HIS A 54 10.76 1.81 -26.12
N LYS A 55 9.76 1.56 -26.97
CA LYS A 55 9.64 0.32 -27.75
C LYS A 55 10.97 0.07 -28.48
N GLY A 56 11.70 -0.99 -28.13
CA GLY A 56 12.96 -1.36 -28.79
C GLY A 56 14.03 -2.08 -27.94
N GLN A 57 13.87 -2.23 -26.62
CA GLN A 57 14.86 -2.94 -25.81
C GLN A 57 14.53 -4.43 -25.61
N PRO A 58 15.37 -5.36 -26.11
CA PRO A 58 15.27 -6.77 -25.77
C PRO A 58 15.64 -6.94 -24.29
N ASN A 59 14.90 -7.78 -23.56
CA ASN A 59 14.95 -7.99 -22.10
C ASN A 59 14.01 -7.10 -21.26
N SER A 60 12.87 -6.68 -21.82
CA SER A 60 11.82 -6.00 -21.07
C SER A 60 11.12 -6.98 -20.09
N PRO A 61 11.06 -6.71 -18.77
CA PRO A 61 10.35 -7.58 -17.84
C PRO A 61 8.86 -7.67 -18.21
N ASN A 62 8.34 -8.90 -18.17
CA ASN A 62 7.02 -9.35 -18.63
C ASN A 62 5.89 -8.36 -18.24
N PRO A 63 5.08 -7.86 -19.19
CA PRO A 63 4.03 -6.88 -18.90
C PRO A 63 2.82 -7.57 -18.26
N LYS A 64 2.85 -7.79 -16.95
CA LYS A 64 1.66 -8.19 -16.19
C LYS A 64 1.45 -7.30 -14.97
N MET A 65 1.26 -6.01 -15.19
CA MET A 65 0.57 -5.15 -14.22
C MET A 65 -0.43 -4.27 -14.98
N PRO A 66 -1.75 -4.44 -14.77
CA PRO A 66 -2.70 -3.44 -15.23
C PRO A 66 -2.38 -2.14 -14.51
N GLY A 67 -1.96 -1.12 -15.27
CA GLY A 67 -1.55 0.20 -14.79
C GLY A 67 -2.69 1.00 -14.16
N LYS A 68 -3.18 0.54 -13.02
CA LYS A 68 -3.94 1.35 -12.08
C LYS A 68 -3.09 1.41 -10.83
N VAL A 69 -2.25 2.44 -10.74
CA VAL A 69 -1.68 2.90 -9.47
C VAL A 69 -2.88 3.28 -8.60
N THR A 70 -3.47 2.30 -7.94
CA THR A 70 -4.52 2.56 -6.96
C THR A 70 -3.77 2.97 -5.71
N ASN A 71 -3.36 4.24 -5.66
CA ASN A 71 -2.86 4.95 -4.48
C ASN A 71 -3.94 5.03 -3.39
N ARG A 72 -4.47 3.88 -2.97
CA ARG A 72 -5.58 3.75 -2.04
C ARG A 72 -5.07 3.81 -0.61
N LEU A 73 -3.86 3.30 -0.35
CA LEU A 73 -3.17 3.49 0.93
C LEU A 73 -2.68 4.93 1.13
N TYR A 74 -2.21 5.63 0.07
CA TYR A 74 -1.92 7.07 0.14
C TYR A 74 -3.14 7.90 0.53
N ARG A 75 -4.35 7.50 0.12
CA ARG A 75 -5.61 8.16 0.53
C ARG A 75 -5.95 7.93 2.01
N LEU A 76 -5.41 6.90 2.65
CA LEU A 76 -5.58 6.60 4.07
C LEU A 76 -4.47 7.20 4.95
N HIS A 77 -3.38 7.72 4.36
CA HIS A 77 -2.32 8.44 5.08
C HIS A 77 -2.68 9.90 5.37
N ASP A 78 -3.63 10.46 4.62
CA ASP A 78 -4.00 11.87 4.72
C ASP A 78 -5.32 12.03 5.52
N ASP A 79 -5.16 12.16 6.84
CA ASP A 79 -6.22 12.33 7.85
C ASP A 79 -7.15 13.52 7.50
N SER A 80 -6.66 14.52 6.76
CA SER A 80 -7.39 15.75 6.41
C SER A 80 -8.59 15.54 5.48
N ARG A 81 -8.71 14.37 4.83
CA ARG A 81 -9.79 14.08 3.86
C ARG A 81 -10.79 13.02 4.31
N LEU A 82 -10.56 12.38 5.46
CA LEU A 82 -11.50 11.46 6.10
C LEU A 82 -12.49 12.18 7.05
N SER A 83 -12.23 13.45 7.36
CA SER A 83 -13.06 14.33 8.21
C SER A 83 -14.31 14.91 7.51
N LYS A 84 -14.63 14.49 6.28
CA LYS A 84 -15.87 14.91 5.59
C LYS A 84 -16.81 13.72 5.44
N CYS A 85 -17.49 13.40 6.53
CA CYS A 85 -18.78 12.70 6.54
C CYS A 85 -19.73 13.55 7.36
#